data_AF-A0A6I2SHF7-F1
#
_entry.id   AF-A0A6I2SHF7-F1
#
_cell.length_a   1.000
_cell.length_b   1.000
_cell.length_c   1.000
_cell.angle_alpha   90.00
_cell.angle_beta   90.00
_cell.angle_gamma   90.00
#
_symmetry.space_group_name_H-M   'P 1'
#
loop_
_entity.id
_entity.type
_entity.pdbx_description
1 polymer ?
#
loop_
_entity_poly.entity_id
_entity_poly.type
_entity_poly.pdbx_seq_one_letter_code
_entity_poly.pdbx_strand_id
1 'polypeptide(L)'
;MDDLLNQITGLTNRDRKQVLSWVASLPEEKIIEIFQDGVKKAYQIKEERPDLPGRIGKYCAFIVAARKSGWDTLKGKGYRVAENEQYDDFSHLRKAKAAALIQRGRTPVLRRKILAYWGEVKELKAEGMGFRPIADYLTKTRKVKTSASYLVKLWKEMETDD
;
A
#
# COMPACT_ATOMS: atom_id res chain seq x y z
N MET A 1 22.61 -20.16 12.43
CA MET A 1 22.30 -20.09 10.97
C MET A 1 21.49 -18.85 10.62
N ASP A 2 20.42 -18.53 11.36
CA ASP A 2 19.63 -17.32 11.11
C ASP A 2 20.43 -16.02 11.27
N ASP A 3 21.34 -15.92 12.25
CA ASP A 3 22.17 -14.73 12.43
C ASP A 3 23.12 -14.47 11.24
N LEU A 4 23.73 -15.54 10.71
CA LEU A 4 24.57 -15.46 9.53
C LEU A 4 23.77 -15.00 8.30
N LEU A 5 22.56 -15.54 8.12
CA LEU A 5 21.67 -15.11 7.04
C LEU A 5 21.23 -13.65 7.22
N ASN A 6 20.95 -13.23 8.45
CA ASN A 6 20.58 -11.84 8.75
C ASN A 6 21.73 -10.89 8.43
N GLN A 7 22.97 -11.26 8.77
CA GLN A 7 24.16 -10.46 8.45
C GLN A 7 24.39 -10.33 6.95
N ILE A 8 24.29 -11.42 6.19
CA ILE A 8 24.55 -11.41 4.74
C ILE A 8 23.41 -10.70 3.99
N THR A 9 22.16 -11.00 4.35
CA THR A 9 20.99 -10.49 3.62
C THR A 9 20.47 -9.17 4.15
N GLY A 10 20.91 -8.70 5.32
CA GLY A 10 20.43 -7.48 5.98
C GLY A 10 18.95 -7.52 6.37
N LEU A 11 18.35 -8.71 6.43
CA LEU A 11 16.92 -8.96 6.64
C LEU A 11 16.69 -9.99 7.73
N THR A 12 15.57 -9.89 8.45
CA THR A 12 15.16 -10.94 9.39
C THR A 12 14.61 -12.16 8.64
N ASN A 13 14.45 -13.30 9.32
CA ASN A 13 13.78 -14.49 8.75
C ASN A 13 12.37 -14.16 8.21
N ARG A 14 11.61 -13.34 8.95
CA ARG A 14 10.29 -12.87 8.54
C ARG A 14 10.37 -12.07 7.23
N ASP A 15 11.29 -11.12 7.13
CA ASP A 15 11.42 -10.27 5.94
C ASP A 15 11.86 -11.08 4.73
N ARG A 16 12.77 -12.05 4.91
CA ARG A 16 13.18 -12.96 3.82
C ARG A 16 11.99 -13.77 3.28
N LYS A 17 11.09 -14.25 4.14
CA LYS A 17 9.85 -14.94 3.70
C LYS A 17 8.94 -14.00 2.91
N GLN A 18 8.86 -12.73 3.31
CA GLN A 18 8.07 -11.74 2.58
C GLN A 18 8.68 -11.39 1.22
N VAL A 19 10.01 -11.30 1.11
CA VAL A 19 10.72 -11.15 -0.18
C VAL A 19 10.33 -12.29 -1.11
N LEU A 20 10.43 -13.54 -0.65
CA LEU A 20 10.11 -14.72 -1.47
C LEU A 20 8.66 -14.72 -1.94
N SER A 21 7.72 -14.40 -1.02
CA SER A 21 6.31 -14.28 -1.36
C SER A 21 6.04 -13.16 -2.38
N TRP A 22 6.79 -12.06 -2.32
CA TRP A 22 6.67 -11.00 -3.30
C TRP A 22 7.25 -11.37 -4.65
N VAL A 23 8.43 -11.97 -4.71
CA VAL A 23 9.02 -12.43 -5.98
C VAL A 23 8.07 -13.38 -6.69
N ALA A 24 7.46 -14.31 -5.96
CA ALA A 24 6.46 -15.23 -6.52
C ALA A 24 5.18 -14.54 -7.06
N SER A 25 4.95 -13.26 -6.75
CA SER A 25 3.80 -12.49 -7.25
C SER A 25 4.13 -11.62 -8.46
N LEU A 26 5.38 -11.65 -8.93
CA LEU A 26 5.82 -10.86 -10.08
C LEU A 26 5.51 -11.59 -11.40
N PRO A 27 5.47 -10.87 -12.53
CA PRO A 27 5.50 -11.49 -13.86
C PRO A 27 6.77 -12.34 -14.05
N GLU A 28 6.66 -13.39 -14.86
CA GLU A 28 7.75 -14.36 -15.06
C GLU A 28 9.03 -13.70 -15.57
N GLU A 29 8.92 -12.70 -16.44
CA GLU A 29 10.07 -11.96 -16.97
C GLU A 29 10.88 -11.30 -15.84
N LYS A 30 10.19 -10.72 -14.86
CA LYS A 30 10.82 -10.10 -13.68
C LYS A 30 11.41 -11.14 -12.73
N ILE A 31 10.79 -12.30 -12.61
CA ILE A 31 11.34 -13.41 -11.84
C ILE A 31 12.66 -13.88 -12.47
N ILE A 32 12.69 -14.05 -13.80
CA ILE A 32 13.87 -14.44 -14.56
C ILE A 32 15.01 -13.42 -14.40
N GLU A 33 14.73 -12.11 -14.51
CA GLU A 33 15.71 -11.04 -14.26
C GLU A 33 16.34 -11.17 -12.86
N ILE A 34 15.51 -11.34 -11.83
CA ILE A 34 15.98 -11.50 -10.43
C ILE A 34 16.84 -12.76 -10.28
N PHE A 35 16.46 -13.86 -10.93
CA PHE A 35 17.25 -15.09 -10.92
C PHE A 35 18.62 -14.91 -11.56
N GLN A 36 18.68 -14.28 -12.74
CA GLN A 36 19.95 -14.03 -13.43
C GLN A 36 20.89 -13.16 -12.58
N ASP A 37 20.37 -12.10 -11.96
CA ASP A 37 21.15 -11.25 -11.06
C ASP A 37 21.56 -11.97 -9.77
N GLY A 38 20.69 -12.86 -9.27
CA GLY A 38 21.01 -13.76 -8.16
C GLY A 38 22.18 -14.68 -8.47
N VAL A 39 22.25 -15.22 -9.69
CA VAL A 39 23.39 -16.07 -10.13
C VAL A 39 24.69 -15.26 -10.17
N LYS A 40 24.68 -14.07 -10.78
CA LYS A 40 25.87 -13.19 -10.83
C LYS A 40 26.39 -12.87 -9.43
N LYS A 41 25.49 -12.51 -8.51
CA LYS A 41 25.84 -12.25 -7.11
C LYS A 41 26.32 -13.48 -6.35
N ALA A 42 25.83 -14.67 -6.68
CA ALA A 42 26.30 -15.89 -6.02
C ALA A 42 27.77 -16.17 -6.30
N TYR A 43 28.26 -15.84 -7.50
CA TYR A 43 29.69 -15.89 -7.83
C TYR A 43 30.48 -14.86 -7.02
N GLN A 44 30.01 -13.61 -6.95
CA GLN A 44 30.65 -12.57 -6.14
C GLN A 44 30.75 -12.96 -4.65
N ILE A 45 29.67 -13.47 -4.07
CA ILE A 45 29.66 -13.92 -2.67
C ILE A 45 30.62 -15.11 -2.47
N LYS A 46 30.75 -16.00 -3.46
CA LYS A 46 31.69 -17.13 -3.38
C LYS A 46 33.15 -16.65 -3.40
N GLU A 47 33.46 -15.60 -4.15
CA GLU A 47 34.79 -14.98 -4.17
C GLU A 47 35.08 -14.24 -2.86
N GLU A 48 34.12 -13.47 -2.34
CA GLU A 48 34.28 -12.70 -1.09
C GLU A 48 34.30 -13.60 0.15
N ARG A 49 33.57 -14.72 0.12
CA ARG A 49 33.38 -15.64 1.25
C ARG A 49 33.40 -17.09 0.77
N PRO A 50 34.60 -17.61 0.44
CA PRO A 50 34.77 -18.99 -0.01
C PRO A 50 34.44 -20.03 1.07
N ASP A 51 34.41 -19.62 2.34
CA ASP A 51 34.02 -20.41 3.50
C ASP A 51 32.50 -20.68 3.58
N LEU A 52 31.68 -19.90 2.86
CA LEU A 52 30.23 -20.08 2.85
C LEU A 52 29.82 -21.31 2.02
N PRO A 53 28.96 -22.19 2.56
CA PRO A 53 28.38 -23.27 1.77
C PRO A 53 27.64 -22.70 0.55
N GLY A 54 27.93 -23.24 -0.64
CA GLY A 54 27.39 -22.71 -1.90
C GLY A 54 25.86 -22.61 -1.94
N ARG A 55 25.15 -23.51 -1.24
CA ARG A 55 23.68 -23.43 -1.08
C ARG A 55 23.23 -22.16 -0.36
N ILE A 56 23.96 -21.77 0.68
CA ILE A 56 23.67 -20.58 1.50
C ILE A 56 24.02 -19.32 0.70
N GLY A 57 25.19 -19.32 0.04
CA GLY A 57 25.60 -18.22 -0.84
C GLY A 57 24.58 -17.93 -1.94
N LYS A 58 24.09 -18.97 -2.63
CA LYS A 58 23.03 -18.83 -3.65
C LYS A 58 21.73 -18.27 -3.10
N TYR A 59 21.28 -18.79 -1.96
CA TYR A 59 20.07 -18.28 -1.30
C TYR A 59 20.20 -16.80 -0.94
N CYS A 60 21.30 -16.42 -0.28
CA CYS A 60 21.58 -15.04 0.08
C CYS A 60 21.67 -14.14 -1.16
N ALA A 61 22.36 -14.59 -2.20
CA ALA A 61 22.49 -13.85 -3.46
C ALA A 61 21.14 -13.55 -4.10
N PHE A 62 20.24 -14.54 -4.14
CA PHE A 62 18.88 -14.37 -4.64
C PHE A 62 18.08 -13.35 -3.82
N ILE A 63 18.12 -13.45 -2.48
CA ILE A 63 17.45 -12.47 -1.61
C ILE A 63 18.00 -11.07 -1.85
N VAL A 64 19.31 -10.88 -1.93
CA VAL A 64 19.92 -9.57 -2.18
C VAL A 64 19.61 -9.07 -3.61
N ALA A 65 19.50 -9.95 -4.60
CA ALA A 65 19.04 -9.58 -5.96
C ALA A 65 17.58 -9.08 -5.93
N ALA A 66 16.68 -9.83 -5.30
CA ALA A 66 15.29 -9.44 -5.13
C ALA A 66 15.14 -8.09 -4.39
N ARG A 67 15.96 -7.86 -3.35
CA ARG A 67 16.05 -6.56 -2.67
C ARG A 67 16.37 -5.40 -3.62
N LYS A 68 17.43 -5.56 -4.44
CA LYS A 68 17.85 -4.55 -5.42
C LYS A 68 16.83 -4.36 -6.56
N SER A 69 16.11 -5.42 -6.95
CA SER A 69 15.10 -5.37 -8.02
C SER A 69 13.83 -4.58 -7.68
N GLY A 70 13.67 -4.22 -6.39
CA GLY A 70 12.58 -3.34 -5.97
C GLY A 70 11.84 -3.78 -4.73
N TRP A 71 12.21 -4.87 -4.05
CA TRP A 71 11.56 -5.19 -2.77
C TRP A 71 11.77 -4.07 -1.73
N ASP A 72 12.99 -3.54 -1.64
CA ASP A 72 13.31 -2.47 -0.70
C ASP A 72 12.56 -1.17 -1.05
N THR A 73 12.19 -0.95 -2.32
CA THR A 73 11.51 0.26 -2.82
C THR A 73 9.98 0.15 -2.91
N LEU A 74 9.42 -1.02 -3.25
CA LEU A 74 7.98 -1.21 -3.54
C LEU A 74 7.15 -1.72 -2.35
N LYS A 75 7.73 -2.50 -1.43
CA LYS A 75 6.94 -3.13 -0.33
C LYS A 75 7.65 -3.23 1.02
N GLY A 76 8.99 -3.24 1.08
CA GLY A 76 9.73 -3.67 2.28
C GLY A 76 9.95 -2.61 3.38
N LYS A 77 10.39 -1.39 3.02
CA LYS A 77 10.82 -0.38 4.02
C LYS A 77 10.30 1.04 3.83
N GLY A 78 9.60 1.31 2.73
CA GLY A 78 9.24 2.68 2.35
C GLY A 78 10.46 3.55 2.03
N TYR A 79 10.19 4.77 1.55
CA TYR A 79 11.04 5.78 0.92
C TYR A 79 12.42 6.15 1.52
N ARG A 80 12.91 5.47 2.57
CA ARG A 80 14.17 5.84 3.25
C ARG A 80 15.46 5.48 2.49
N VAL A 81 15.40 4.75 1.38
CA VAL A 81 16.59 4.21 0.67
C VAL A 81 16.51 4.37 -0.86
N ALA A 82 15.58 5.17 -1.39
CA ALA A 82 15.51 5.41 -2.83
C ALA A 82 16.46 6.56 -3.22
N GLU A 83 17.38 6.32 -4.17
CA GLU A 83 18.19 7.38 -4.80
C GLU A 83 17.30 8.33 -5.62
N ASN A 84 17.77 9.55 -5.87
CA ASN A 84 16.96 10.67 -6.40
C ASN A 84 16.20 10.36 -7.70
N GLU A 85 16.77 9.60 -8.64
CA GLU A 85 16.07 9.21 -9.88
C GLU A 85 14.85 8.32 -9.63
N GLN A 86 14.92 7.42 -8.65
CA GLN A 86 13.80 6.55 -8.30
C GLN A 86 12.68 7.33 -7.59
N TYR A 87 13.01 8.41 -6.87
CA TYR A 87 12.02 9.27 -6.22
C TYR A 87 11.05 9.90 -7.24
N ASP A 88 11.57 10.32 -8.39
CA ASP A 88 10.80 10.96 -9.45
C ASP A 88 9.87 9.97 -10.16
N ASP A 89 10.35 8.75 -10.45
CA ASP A 89 9.52 7.65 -10.99
C ASP A 89 8.36 7.30 -10.06
N PHE A 90 8.60 7.26 -8.75
CA PHE A 90 7.54 7.04 -7.76
C PHE A 90 6.66 8.29 -7.53
N SER A 91 7.11 9.49 -7.91
CA SER A 91 6.28 10.69 -7.90
C SER A 91 5.12 10.58 -8.90
N HIS A 92 5.40 10.02 -10.09
CA HIS A 92 4.39 9.81 -11.12
C HIS A 92 3.37 8.75 -10.70
N LEU A 93 3.81 7.64 -10.09
CA LEU A 93 2.91 6.62 -9.53
C LEU A 93 2.07 7.17 -8.36
N ARG A 94 2.63 8.05 -7.52
CA ARG A 94 1.88 8.73 -6.45
C ARG A 94 0.84 9.68 -7.03
N LYS A 95 1.23 10.53 -7.97
CA LYS A 95 0.32 11.45 -8.66
C LYS A 95 -0.78 10.67 -9.38
N ALA A 96 -0.46 9.56 -10.04
CA ALA A 96 -1.43 8.69 -10.70
C ALA A 96 -2.36 7.98 -9.70
N LYS A 97 -1.86 7.47 -8.56
CA LYS A 97 -2.70 6.86 -7.52
C LYS A 97 -3.56 7.89 -6.79
N ALA A 98 -3.02 9.07 -6.50
CA ALA A 98 -3.77 10.18 -5.92
C ALA A 98 -4.83 10.69 -6.91
N ALA A 99 -4.47 10.89 -8.17
CA ALA A 99 -5.40 11.23 -9.24
C ALA A 99 -6.46 10.13 -9.42
N ALA A 100 -6.11 8.85 -9.33
CA ALA A 100 -7.08 7.76 -9.36
C ALA A 100 -7.97 7.74 -8.10
N LEU A 101 -7.47 8.14 -6.92
CA LEU A 101 -8.25 8.28 -5.69
C LEU A 101 -9.19 9.49 -5.76
N ILE A 102 -8.77 10.56 -6.44
CA ILE A 102 -9.54 11.78 -6.69
C ILE A 102 -10.60 11.53 -7.78
N GLN A 103 -10.22 10.89 -8.90
CA GLN A 103 -11.11 10.52 -10.01
C GLN A 103 -12.11 9.43 -9.63
N ARG A 104 -11.68 8.40 -8.89
CA ARG A 104 -12.62 7.36 -8.38
C ARG A 104 -13.40 7.86 -7.17
N GLY A 105 -12.91 8.90 -6.49
CA GLY A 105 -13.46 9.39 -5.24
C GLY A 105 -13.43 8.34 -4.12
N ARG A 106 -13.48 8.78 -2.87
CA ARG A 106 -13.78 7.88 -1.73
C ARG A 106 -15.29 7.57 -1.64
N THR A 107 -16.09 7.87 -2.65
CA THR A 107 -17.54 8.06 -2.51
C THR A 107 -18.32 7.78 -3.80
N PRO A 108 -18.67 6.50 -4.02
CA PRO A 108 -20.04 6.20 -4.49
C PRO A 108 -20.87 5.51 -3.40
N VAL A 109 -20.24 4.68 -2.56
CA VAL A 109 -20.98 3.84 -1.59
C VAL A 109 -21.51 4.65 -0.41
N LEU A 110 -20.70 5.54 0.18
CA LEU A 110 -21.14 6.33 1.33
C LEU A 110 -22.22 7.37 0.94
N ARG A 111 -22.03 8.06 -0.20
CA ARG A 111 -23.05 8.98 -0.75
C ARG A 111 -24.35 8.25 -1.03
N ARG A 112 -24.32 7.11 -1.73
CA ARG A 112 -25.52 6.30 -2.00
C ARG A 112 -26.22 5.84 -0.72
N LYS A 113 -25.46 5.41 0.30
CA LYS A 113 -26.01 5.00 1.60
C LYS A 113 -26.69 6.16 2.34
N ILE A 114 -26.09 7.35 2.34
CA ILE A 114 -26.69 8.52 2.99
C ILE A 114 -27.91 8.99 2.21
N LEU A 115 -27.83 9.03 0.88
CA LEU A 115 -28.96 9.42 0.03
C LEU A 115 -30.15 8.46 0.15
N ALA A 116 -29.92 7.17 0.38
CA ALA A 116 -30.99 6.22 0.65
C ALA A 116 -31.80 6.55 1.92
N TYR A 117 -31.21 7.27 2.88
CA TYR A 117 -31.84 7.73 4.11
C TYR A 117 -32.00 9.26 4.14
N TRP A 118 -32.00 9.92 2.99
CA TRP A 118 -32.00 11.39 2.93
C TRP A 118 -33.28 12.01 3.48
N GLY A 119 -34.43 11.32 3.34
CA GLY A 119 -35.70 11.73 3.94
C GLY A 119 -35.60 11.90 5.45
N GLU A 120 -35.05 10.89 6.15
CA GLU A 120 -34.83 10.96 7.60
C GLU A 120 -33.90 12.11 7.98
N VAL A 121 -32.86 12.37 7.17
CA VAL A 121 -31.95 13.49 7.41
C VAL A 121 -32.66 14.84 7.25
N LYS A 122 -33.55 14.98 6.25
CA LYS A 122 -34.35 16.20 6.05
C LYS A 122 -35.35 16.41 7.20
N GLU A 123 -36.04 15.36 7.64
CA GLU A 123 -36.98 15.40 8.77
C GLU A 123 -36.30 15.82 10.06
N LEU A 124 -35.22 15.13 10.45
CA LEU A 124 -34.45 15.46 11.65
C LEU A 124 -33.88 16.89 11.59
N LYS A 125 -33.50 17.34 10.39
CA LYS A 125 -33.01 18.71 10.21
C LYS A 125 -34.12 19.75 10.34
N ALA A 126 -35.32 19.46 9.82
CA ALA A 126 -36.51 20.30 9.95
C ALA A 126 -37.01 20.40 11.40
N GLU A 127 -36.83 19.34 12.18
CA GLU A 127 -37.05 19.32 13.65
C GLU A 127 -36.02 20.17 14.43
N GLY A 128 -35.08 20.83 13.74
CA GLY A 128 -34.08 21.71 14.35
C GLY A 128 -32.80 21.02 14.77
N MET A 129 -32.62 19.74 14.44
CA MET A 129 -31.43 18.99 14.86
C MET A 129 -30.16 19.46 14.12
N GLY A 130 -29.05 19.53 14.85
CA GLY A 130 -27.72 19.78 14.27
C GLY A 130 -27.18 18.57 13.52
N PHE A 131 -26.30 18.79 12.54
CA PHE A 131 -25.70 17.69 11.74
C PHE A 131 -24.83 16.73 12.56
N ARG A 132 -24.38 17.12 13.75
CA ARG A 132 -23.57 16.28 14.63
C ARG A 132 -24.40 15.18 15.31
N PRO A 133 -25.53 15.51 15.98
CA PRO A 133 -26.51 14.50 16.39
C PRO A 133 -27.04 13.62 15.25
N ILE A 134 -27.29 14.18 14.06
CA ILE A 134 -27.75 13.41 12.90
C ILE A 134 -26.70 12.39 12.44
N ALA A 135 -25.41 12.78 12.43
CA ALA A 135 -24.33 11.85 12.10
C ALA A 135 -24.21 10.71 13.11
N ASP A 136 -24.41 11.00 14.40
CA ASP A 136 -24.43 9.99 15.46
C ASP A 136 -25.64 9.06 15.33
N TYR A 137 -26.82 9.59 14.98
CA TYR A 137 -28.02 8.82 14.69
C TYR A 137 -27.79 7.85 13.53
N LEU A 138 -27.28 8.33 12.39
CA LEU A 138 -27.00 7.48 11.22
C LEU A 138 -25.97 6.39 11.53
N THR A 139 -25.00 6.70 12.38
CA THR A 139 -23.98 5.73 12.79
C THR A 139 -24.57 4.66 13.71
N LYS A 140 -25.42 5.03 14.68
CA LYS A 140 -26.00 4.11 15.67
C LYS A 140 -27.15 3.29 15.09
N THR A 141 -28.07 3.92 14.37
CA THR A 141 -29.32 3.31 13.90
C THR A 141 -29.16 2.64 12.55
N ARG A 142 -28.51 3.30 11.60
CA ARG A 142 -28.38 2.83 10.21
C ARG A 142 -27.03 2.18 9.91
N LYS A 143 -26.10 2.13 10.88
CA LYS A 143 -24.72 1.64 10.73
C LYS A 143 -23.97 2.34 9.59
N VAL A 144 -24.34 3.59 9.29
CA VAL A 144 -23.69 4.42 8.27
C VAL A 144 -22.77 5.40 8.98
N LYS A 145 -21.47 5.06 9.03
CA LYS A 145 -20.46 5.93 9.63
C LYS A 145 -20.25 7.17 8.75
N THR A 146 -20.66 8.33 9.23
CA THR A 146 -20.52 9.62 8.55
C THR A 146 -20.06 10.70 9.52
N SER A 147 -19.52 11.81 9.01
CA SER A 147 -19.14 12.97 9.81
C SER A 147 -20.12 14.13 9.60
N ALA A 148 -20.27 14.98 10.62
CA ALA A 148 -21.10 16.18 10.51
C ALA A 148 -20.67 17.09 9.35
N SER A 149 -19.36 17.27 9.15
CA SER A 149 -18.81 18.07 8.04
C SER A 149 -19.17 17.49 6.67
N TYR A 150 -19.24 16.15 6.56
CA TYR A 150 -19.65 15.50 5.32
C TYR A 150 -21.14 15.70 5.06
N LEU A 151 -21.99 15.64 6.08
CA LEU A 151 -23.43 15.93 5.96
C LEU A 151 -23.68 17.39 5.56
N VAL A 152 -22.95 18.35 6.14
CA VAL A 152 -23.03 19.78 5.74
C VAL A 152 -22.69 19.97 4.27
N LYS A 153 -21.61 19.32 3.81
CA LYS A 153 -21.19 19.38 2.41
C LYS A 153 -22.27 18.80 1.49
N LEU A 154 -22.77 17.61 1.82
CA LEU A 154 -23.79 16.93 1.02
C LEU A 154 -25.12 17.72 1.02
N TRP A 155 -25.48 18.35 2.13
CA TRP A 155 -26.67 19.19 2.24
C TRP A 155 -26.61 20.37 1.26
N LYS A 156 -25.48 21.10 1.25
CA LYS A 156 -25.26 22.20 0.30
C LYS A 156 -25.29 21.72 -1.16
N GLU A 157 -24.65 20.59 -1.45
CA GLU A 157 -24.68 20.00 -2.80
C GLU A 157 -26.12 19.72 -3.26
N MET A 158 -26.96 19.13 -2.39
CA MET A 158 -28.34 18.81 -2.72
C MET A 158 -29.26 20.05 -2.78
N GLU A 159 -28.97 21.11 -2.03
CA GLU A 159 -29.69 22.41 -2.13
C GLU A 159 -29.29 23.21 -3.38
N THR A 160 -28.16 22.91 -4.02
CA THR A 160 -27.69 23.60 -5.23
C THR A 160 -28.15 22.90 -6.52
N ASP A 161 -28.57 21.63 -6.41
CA ASP A 161 -29.08 20.79 -7.51
C ASP A 161 -30.63 20.79 -7.61
N ASP A 162 -31.34 21.50 -6.71
CA ASP A 162 -32.79 21.81 -6.77
C ASP A 162 -32.99 23.25 -7.28
#